data_AF-A0A4V6E896-F1
#
_entry.id   AF-A0A4V6E896-F1
#
_cell.length_a   1.000
_cell.length_b   1.000
_cell.length_c   1.000
_cell.angle_alpha   90.00
_cell.angle_beta   90.00
_cell.angle_gamma   90.00
#
_symmetry.space_group_name_H-M   'P 1'
#
loop_
_entity.id
_entity.type
_entity.pdbx_description
1 polymer ?
#
loop_
_entity_poly.entity_id
_entity_poly.type
_entity_poly.pdbx_seq_one_letter_code
_entity_poly.pdbx_strand_id
1 'polypeptide(L)'
;MQAEVDAAEALDIPYVNVHLGAHTGAGVDGGLDNAASVIDEIDVPDGVTILIESDAGAGTKLGGEFEHLAGVIDRTETDIDVCLDTAHVFAAGYDLSTPEAVDRTIAEFDDVVGLDHLRYVHLNDSKHACGTNKDEHAHIGEGEIGEDGMERFLNHPDLLDVPLALETPTEDGKSFAWNIDRVRELRAE
;
A
#
# COMPACT_ATOMS: atom_id res chain seq x y z
N MET A 1 -4.34 0.02 18.57
CA MET A 1 -5.09 0.72 17.51
C MET A 1 -6.04 1.76 18.08
N GLN A 2 -6.86 1.49 19.10
CA GLN A 2 -7.72 2.52 19.71
C GLN A 2 -6.99 3.84 20.03
N ALA A 3 -5.87 3.77 20.76
CA ALA A 3 -5.09 4.96 21.09
C ALA A 3 -4.54 5.71 19.85
N GLU A 4 -4.37 5.03 18.71
CA GLU A 4 -3.88 5.64 17.47
C GLU A 4 -5.01 6.41 16.76
N VAL A 5 -6.23 5.87 16.72
CA VAL A 5 -7.38 6.57 16.14
C VAL A 5 -7.82 7.76 17.01
N ASP A 6 -7.74 7.62 18.34
CA ASP A 6 -7.98 8.73 19.28
C ASP A 6 -6.92 9.84 19.09
N ALA A 7 -5.66 9.47 18.86
CA ALA A 7 -4.59 10.42 18.59
C ALA A 7 -4.76 11.10 17.23
N ALA A 8 -5.23 10.36 16.22
CA ALA A 8 -5.52 10.90 14.90
C ALA A 8 -6.62 11.96 14.97
N GLU A 9 -7.72 11.69 15.68
CA GLU A 9 -8.79 12.68 15.94
C GLU A 9 -8.22 13.91 16.65
N ALA A 10 -7.46 13.72 17.73
CA ALA A 10 -6.90 14.83 18.51
C ALA A 10 -5.91 15.73 17.73
N LEU A 11 -5.36 15.22 16.63
CA LEU A 11 -4.39 15.90 15.77
C LEU A 11 -4.97 16.32 14.41
N ASP A 12 -6.28 16.15 14.19
CA ASP A 12 -6.95 16.39 12.91
C ASP A 12 -6.32 15.60 11.74
N ILE A 13 -5.87 14.36 12.01
CA ILE A 13 -5.29 13.45 11.01
C ILE A 13 -6.40 12.53 10.47
N PRO A 14 -6.66 12.51 9.15
CA PRO A 14 -7.80 11.78 8.59
C PRO A 14 -7.56 10.28 8.45
N TYR A 15 -6.30 9.81 8.47
CA TYR A 15 -5.96 8.43 8.15
C TYR A 15 -5.04 7.79 9.18
N VAL A 16 -5.36 6.55 9.58
CA VAL A 16 -4.48 5.67 10.35
C VAL A 16 -4.17 4.45 9.49
N ASN A 17 -2.95 4.39 8.95
CA ASN A 17 -2.50 3.31 8.09
C ASN A 17 -1.93 2.12 8.90
N VAL A 18 -2.34 0.90 8.56
CA VAL A 18 -1.99 -0.31 9.30
C VAL A 18 -1.84 -1.50 8.37
N HIS A 19 -0.94 -2.42 8.71
CA HIS A 19 -0.83 -3.71 8.04
C HIS A 19 -1.89 -4.67 8.59
N LEU A 20 -2.43 -5.53 7.72
CA LEU A 20 -3.47 -6.51 8.08
C LEU A 20 -3.00 -7.57 9.09
N GLY A 21 -1.68 -7.77 9.17
CA GLY A 21 -1.03 -8.71 10.09
C GLY A 21 -0.77 -10.07 9.45
N ALA A 22 -0.72 -11.13 10.27
CA ALA A 22 -0.37 -12.47 9.82
C ALA A 22 -1.26 -13.52 10.47
N HIS A 23 -1.66 -14.54 9.71
CA HIS A 23 -2.59 -15.57 10.21
C HIS A 23 -1.92 -16.57 11.17
N THR A 24 -0.59 -16.65 11.23
CA THR A 24 0.20 -17.48 12.17
C THR A 24 -0.26 -18.95 12.32
N GLY A 25 -0.79 -19.53 11.24
CA GLY A 25 -1.30 -20.90 11.19
C GLY A 25 -2.83 -21.06 11.25
N ALA A 26 -3.60 -19.98 11.42
CA ALA A 26 -5.07 -20.00 11.37
C ALA A 26 -5.65 -20.19 9.95
N GLY A 27 -4.82 -20.01 8.91
CA GLY A 27 -5.25 -19.93 7.52
C GLY A 27 -5.73 -18.53 7.16
N VAL A 28 -5.82 -18.24 5.86
CA VAL A 28 -6.21 -16.92 5.34
C VAL A 28 -7.57 -16.50 5.87
N ASP A 29 -8.62 -17.30 5.66
CA ASP A 29 -9.99 -16.97 6.11
C ASP A 29 -10.05 -16.66 7.62
N GLY A 30 -9.46 -17.52 8.45
CA GLY A 30 -9.44 -17.29 9.90
C GLY A 30 -8.63 -16.05 10.30
N GLY A 31 -7.60 -15.69 9.53
CA GLY A 31 -6.85 -14.47 9.73
C GLY A 31 -7.65 -13.21 9.34
N LEU A 32 -8.37 -13.25 8.22
CA LEU A 32 -9.25 -12.17 7.76
C LEU A 32 -10.44 -11.97 8.72
N ASP A 33 -11.08 -13.05 9.16
CA ASP A 33 -12.17 -13.01 10.14
C ASP A 33 -11.69 -12.39 11.46
N ASN A 34 -10.47 -12.75 11.91
CA ASN A 34 -9.88 -12.16 13.11
C ASN A 34 -9.53 -10.67 12.91
N ALA A 35 -8.99 -10.29 11.75
CA ALA A 35 -8.66 -8.90 11.47
C ALA A 35 -9.92 -8.03 11.46
N ALA A 36 -10.97 -8.45 10.75
CA ALA A 36 -12.26 -7.76 10.71
C ALA A 36 -12.86 -7.63 12.12
N SER A 37 -12.88 -8.71 12.91
CA SER A 37 -13.37 -8.68 14.30
C SER A 37 -12.60 -7.69 15.18
N VAL A 38 -11.29 -7.54 14.98
CA VAL A 38 -10.48 -6.58 15.76
C VAL A 38 -10.75 -5.14 15.29
N ILE A 39 -10.93 -4.93 13.98
CA ILE A 39 -11.29 -3.62 13.43
C ILE A 39 -12.65 -3.17 13.98
N ASP A 40 -13.65 -4.04 13.99
CA ASP A 40 -15.00 -3.75 14.48
C ASP A 40 -15.08 -3.50 16.00
N GLU A 41 -14.03 -3.87 16.75
CA GLU A 41 -13.91 -3.54 18.18
C GLU A 41 -13.35 -2.11 18.42
N ILE A 42 -12.87 -1.43 17.39
CA ILE A 42 -12.31 -0.07 17.48
C ILE A 42 -13.43 0.96 17.35
N ASP A 43 -13.53 1.85 18.33
CA ASP A 43 -14.39 3.03 18.25
C ASP A 43 -13.69 4.09 17.40
N VAL A 44 -13.85 4.00 16.08
CA VAL A 44 -13.19 4.91 15.12
C VAL A 44 -13.90 6.27 15.15
N PRO A 45 -13.21 7.37 15.51
CA PRO A 45 -13.83 8.69 15.56
C PRO A 45 -14.30 9.20 14.20
N ASP A 46 -15.34 10.05 14.22
CA ASP A 46 -15.84 10.70 13.01
C ASP A 46 -14.71 11.47 12.29
N GLY A 47 -14.51 11.18 11.00
CA GLY A 47 -13.49 11.84 10.18
C GLY A 47 -12.10 11.19 10.21
N VAL A 48 -11.93 10.10 10.96
CA VAL A 48 -10.76 9.21 10.88
C VAL A 48 -11.14 7.96 10.09
N THR A 49 -10.29 7.53 9.17
CA THR A 49 -10.45 6.27 8.43
C THR A 49 -9.22 5.39 8.63
N ILE A 50 -9.44 4.11 8.89
CA ILE A 50 -8.36 3.12 8.94
C ILE A 50 -8.02 2.73 7.50
N LEU A 51 -6.75 2.82 7.12
CA LEU A 51 -6.25 2.33 5.84
C LEU A 51 -5.55 1.00 6.03
N ILE A 52 -5.99 -0.03 5.32
CA ILE A 52 -5.30 -1.32 5.26
C ILE A 52 -4.24 -1.26 4.16
N GLU A 53 -2.98 -1.40 4.54
CA GLU A 53 -1.87 -1.40 3.61
C GLU A 53 -1.68 -2.78 2.96
N SER A 54 -1.36 -2.80 1.67
CA SER A 54 -0.81 -3.99 1.01
C SER A 54 0.54 -4.40 1.63
N ASP A 55 0.87 -5.68 1.64
CA ASP A 55 2.11 -6.22 2.23
C ASP A 55 2.90 -7.08 1.22
N ALA A 56 4.21 -7.23 1.37
CA ALA A 56 5.04 -8.09 0.52
C ALA A 56 4.68 -9.61 0.59
N GLY A 57 3.84 -10.05 1.54
CA GLY A 57 3.30 -11.41 1.59
C GLY A 57 4.25 -12.48 2.15
N ALA A 58 5.21 -12.08 3.00
CA ALA A 58 6.20 -13.01 3.55
C ALA A 58 5.59 -14.00 4.57
N GLY A 59 5.81 -15.30 4.37
CA GLY A 59 5.48 -16.34 5.34
C GLY A 59 3.98 -16.55 5.52
N THR A 60 3.41 -15.97 6.59
CA THR A 60 1.96 -16.06 6.91
C THR A 60 1.30 -14.69 6.95
N LYS A 61 1.98 -13.65 6.45
CA LYS A 61 1.44 -12.30 6.37
C LYS A 61 0.25 -12.26 5.39
N LEU A 62 -0.73 -11.41 5.69
CA LEU A 62 -1.90 -11.12 4.87
C LEU A 62 -1.72 -9.74 4.22
N GLY A 63 -2.48 -9.47 3.16
CA GLY A 63 -2.37 -8.22 2.40
C GLY A 63 -1.41 -8.27 1.21
N GLY A 64 -0.72 -9.40 0.98
CA GLY A 64 0.07 -9.63 -0.24
C GLY A 64 -0.70 -10.14 -1.45
N GLU A 65 -2.00 -10.36 -1.29
CA GLU A 65 -2.91 -10.64 -2.41
C GLU A 65 -4.03 -9.61 -2.29
N PHE A 66 -4.48 -9.02 -3.40
CA PHE A 66 -5.56 -8.04 -3.40
C PHE A 66 -6.86 -8.62 -2.83
N GLU A 67 -7.08 -9.91 -2.99
CA GLU A 67 -8.19 -10.66 -2.40
C GLU A 67 -8.16 -10.65 -0.87
N HIS A 68 -7.00 -10.48 -0.24
CA HIS A 68 -6.93 -10.30 1.21
C HIS A 68 -7.47 -8.92 1.62
N LEU A 69 -7.20 -7.88 0.84
CA LEU A 69 -7.68 -6.51 1.08
C LEU A 69 -9.20 -6.44 0.86
N ALA A 70 -9.68 -6.90 -0.29
CA ALA A 70 -11.12 -7.02 -0.56
C ALA A 70 -11.80 -7.90 0.51
N GLY A 71 -11.14 -8.99 0.88
CA GLY A 71 -11.66 -9.93 1.86
C GLY A 71 -11.85 -9.35 3.26
N VAL A 72 -10.99 -8.43 3.73
CA VAL A 72 -11.22 -7.75 5.01
C VAL A 72 -12.30 -6.67 4.89
N ILE A 73 -12.32 -5.91 3.79
CA ILE A 73 -13.36 -4.91 3.50
C ILE A 73 -14.75 -5.55 3.54
N ASP A 74 -14.91 -6.74 2.92
CA ASP A 74 -16.18 -7.46 2.87
C ASP A 74 -16.64 -8.02 4.23
N ARG A 75 -15.72 -8.17 5.20
CA ARG A 75 -15.97 -8.85 6.48
C ARG A 75 -16.22 -7.90 7.64
N THR A 76 -15.67 -6.70 7.59
CA THR A 76 -15.79 -5.70 8.67
C THR A 76 -17.10 -4.93 8.53
N GLU A 77 -17.70 -4.53 9.65
CA GLU A 77 -18.82 -3.58 9.68
C GLU A 77 -18.34 -2.12 9.71
N THR A 78 -17.04 -1.90 9.94
CA THR A 78 -16.39 -0.59 10.00
C THR A 78 -15.98 -0.13 8.60
N ASP A 79 -16.30 1.12 8.24
CA ASP A 79 -15.82 1.70 6.99
C ASP A 79 -14.30 1.84 7.01
N ILE A 80 -13.62 1.05 6.17
CA ILE A 80 -12.18 1.07 5.97
C ILE A 80 -11.84 1.27 4.49
N ASP A 81 -10.63 1.75 4.24
CA ASP A 81 -10.09 1.97 2.90
C ASP A 81 -8.68 1.38 2.79
N VAL A 82 -8.01 1.57 1.65
CA VAL A 82 -6.73 0.93 1.33
C VAL A 82 -5.62 1.93 1.10
N CYS A 83 -4.43 1.58 1.57
CA CYS A 83 -3.15 2.14 1.13
C CYS A 83 -2.42 1.09 0.26
N LEU A 84 -1.97 1.49 -0.93
CA LEU A 84 -1.10 0.63 -1.74
C LEU A 84 0.36 1.03 -1.54
N ASP A 85 1.21 0.07 -1.21
CA ASP A 85 2.66 0.24 -1.25
C ASP A 85 3.22 -0.42 -2.52
N THR A 86 3.88 0.38 -3.37
CA THR A 86 4.37 -0.13 -4.66
C THR A 86 5.47 -1.16 -4.52
N ALA A 87 6.35 -1.06 -3.52
CA ALA A 87 7.40 -2.04 -3.28
C ALA A 87 6.81 -3.35 -2.74
N HIS A 88 5.80 -3.28 -1.87
CA HIS A 88 5.09 -4.45 -1.35
C HIS A 88 4.34 -5.19 -2.45
N VAL A 89 3.51 -4.48 -3.22
CA VAL A 89 2.75 -5.04 -4.34
C VAL A 89 3.69 -5.73 -5.34
N PHE A 90 4.81 -5.08 -5.66
CA PHE A 90 5.84 -5.68 -6.52
C PHE A 90 6.49 -6.93 -5.92
N ALA A 91 6.91 -6.85 -4.66
CA ALA A 91 7.51 -7.97 -3.96
C ALA A 91 6.54 -9.15 -3.80
N ALA A 92 5.23 -8.88 -3.71
CA ALA A 92 4.18 -9.88 -3.61
C ALA A 92 3.90 -10.62 -4.93
N GLY A 93 4.29 -10.04 -6.08
CA GLY A 93 4.21 -10.69 -7.40
C GLY A 93 3.45 -9.91 -8.47
N TYR A 94 2.94 -8.72 -8.15
CA TYR A 94 2.29 -7.86 -9.12
C TYR A 94 3.34 -6.99 -9.82
N ASP A 95 3.65 -7.32 -11.07
CA ASP A 95 4.71 -6.65 -11.82
C ASP A 95 4.39 -5.17 -12.09
N LEU A 96 5.30 -4.28 -11.67
CA LEU A 96 5.23 -2.84 -11.90
C LEU A 96 6.42 -2.34 -12.75
N SER A 97 7.27 -3.23 -13.27
CA SER A 97 8.55 -2.88 -13.89
C SER A 97 8.46 -2.26 -15.28
N THR A 98 7.28 -2.31 -15.91
CA THR A 98 7.03 -1.77 -17.24
C THR A 98 5.70 -1.02 -17.29
N PRO A 99 5.52 -0.07 -18.22
CA PRO A 99 4.27 0.66 -18.34
C PRO A 99 3.04 -0.24 -18.49
N GLU A 100 3.13 -1.26 -19.33
CA GLU A 100 2.04 -2.22 -19.54
C GLU A 100 1.79 -3.11 -18.32
N ALA A 101 2.80 -3.34 -17.48
CA ALA A 101 2.64 -4.12 -16.25
C ALA A 101 1.93 -3.29 -15.17
N VAL A 102 2.31 -2.02 -15.00
CA VAL A 102 1.59 -1.09 -14.13
C VAL A 102 0.10 -1.02 -14.51
N ASP A 103 -0.22 -0.83 -15.79
CA ASP A 103 -1.61 -0.76 -16.26
C ASP A 103 -2.41 -2.02 -15.92
N ARG A 104 -1.80 -3.19 -16.07
CA ARG A 104 -2.43 -4.47 -15.72
C ARG A 104 -2.65 -4.59 -14.22
N THR A 105 -1.65 -4.25 -13.41
CA THR A 105 -1.75 -4.35 -11.95
C THR A 105 -2.80 -3.38 -11.39
N ILE A 106 -2.87 -2.15 -11.90
CA ILE A 106 -3.89 -1.19 -11.46
C ILE A 106 -5.29 -1.64 -11.90
N ALA A 107 -5.44 -2.18 -13.11
CA ALA A 107 -6.72 -2.75 -13.54
C ALA A 107 -7.12 -3.96 -12.69
N GLU A 108 -6.18 -4.83 -12.33
CA GLU A 108 -6.44 -5.97 -11.45
C GLU A 108 -6.83 -5.52 -10.04
N PHE A 109 -6.19 -4.48 -9.51
CA PHE A 109 -6.58 -3.87 -8.24
C PHE A 109 -8.01 -3.31 -8.30
N ASP A 110 -8.37 -2.58 -9.37
CA ASP A 110 -9.71 -2.05 -9.56
C ASP A 110 -10.78 -3.16 -9.67
N ASP A 111 -10.46 -4.23 -10.38
CA ASP A 111 -11.36 -5.38 -10.55
C ASP A 111 -11.61 -6.14 -9.23
N VAL A 112 -10.60 -6.23 -8.35
CA VAL A 112 -10.67 -7.03 -7.12
C VAL A 112 -11.09 -6.21 -5.90
N VAL A 113 -10.50 -5.03 -5.72
CA VAL A 113 -10.70 -4.16 -4.54
C VAL A 113 -11.55 -2.96 -4.90
N GLY A 114 -11.33 -2.37 -6.08
CA GLY A 114 -11.96 -1.13 -6.52
C GLY A 114 -11.14 0.11 -6.16
N LEU A 115 -10.90 0.97 -7.15
CA LEU A 115 -10.16 2.22 -6.98
C LEU A 115 -10.85 3.22 -6.05
N ASP A 116 -12.17 3.09 -5.85
CA ASP A 116 -12.92 3.91 -4.90
C ASP A 116 -12.44 3.74 -3.44
N HIS A 117 -11.80 2.60 -3.13
CA HIS A 117 -11.19 2.33 -1.82
C HIS A 117 -9.73 2.81 -1.71
N LEU A 118 -9.07 3.18 -2.80
CA LEU A 118 -7.69 3.63 -2.77
C LEU A 118 -7.62 5.07 -2.28
N ARG A 119 -7.07 5.28 -1.08
CA ARG A 119 -6.95 6.63 -0.47
C ARG A 119 -5.53 7.16 -0.41
N TYR A 120 -4.55 6.28 -0.48
CA TYR A 120 -3.16 6.64 -0.24
C TYR A 120 -2.21 5.67 -0.92
N VAL A 121 -1.03 6.15 -1.30
CA VAL A 121 0.04 5.30 -1.82
C VAL A 121 1.33 5.55 -1.05
N HIS A 122 1.96 4.49 -0.58
CA HIS A 122 3.37 4.49 -0.24
C HIS A 122 4.16 4.19 -1.52
N LEU A 123 4.77 5.24 -2.07
CA LEU A 123 5.52 5.17 -3.31
C LEU A 123 6.97 4.80 -2.98
N ASN A 124 7.28 3.52 -3.13
CA ASN A 124 8.59 2.95 -2.84
C ASN A 124 9.05 2.10 -4.03
N ASP A 125 10.32 2.26 -4.44
CA ASP A 125 10.94 1.30 -5.35
C ASP A 125 11.38 0.05 -4.56
N SER A 126 11.62 -1.07 -5.22
CA SER A 126 12.02 -2.31 -4.55
C SER A 126 13.48 -2.65 -4.81
N LYS A 127 14.22 -3.03 -3.77
CA LYS A 127 15.59 -3.58 -3.92
C LYS A 127 15.60 -4.99 -4.52
N HIS A 128 14.45 -5.65 -4.59
CA HIS A 128 14.34 -7.05 -4.97
C HIS A 128 13.38 -7.23 -6.15
N ALA A 129 13.65 -8.27 -6.96
CA ALA A 129 12.81 -8.60 -8.10
C ALA A 129 11.36 -8.92 -7.68
N CYS A 130 10.45 -8.81 -8.66
CA CYS A 130 9.04 -9.13 -8.50
C CYS A 130 8.83 -10.54 -7.95
N GLY A 131 7.89 -10.69 -7.00
CA GLY A 131 7.50 -11.99 -6.44
C GLY A 131 8.55 -12.63 -5.50
N THR A 132 9.43 -11.83 -4.89
CA THR A 132 10.43 -12.32 -3.93
C THR A 132 9.94 -12.36 -2.49
N ASN A 133 8.81 -11.72 -2.19
CA ASN A 133 8.25 -11.48 -0.85
C ASN A 133 9.23 -10.80 0.12
N LYS A 134 10.20 -10.03 -0.40
CA LYS A 134 11.16 -9.29 0.41
C LYS A 134 10.81 -7.81 0.45
N ASP A 135 10.57 -7.35 1.67
CA ASP A 135 10.23 -5.98 2.00
C ASP A 135 11.52 -5.19 2.30
N GLU A 136 12.16 -4.68 1.24
CA GLU A 136 13.27 -3.73 1.35
C GLU A 136 13.17 -2.66 0.25
N HIS A 137 12.90 -1.42 0.67
CA HIS A 137 12.69 -0.29 -0.24
C HIS A 137 14.00 0.21 -0.86
N ALA A 138 13.92 0.67 -2.11
CA ALA A 138 14.98 1.37 -2.84
C ALA A 138 14.59 2.83 -3.09
N HIS A 139 15.56 3.61 -3.57
CA HIS A 139 15.32 4.96 -4.07
C HIS A 139 14.47 4.91 -5.35
N ILE A 140 13.64 5.94 -5.57
CA ILE A 140 12.72 6.02 -6.71
C ILE A 140 13.48 5.90 -8.04
N GLY A 141 13.16 4.86 -8.81
CA GLY A 141 13.76 4.59 -10.12
C GLY A 141 15.14 3.91 -10.08
N GLU A 142 15.65 3.57 -8.89
CA GLU A 142 16.95 2.90 -8.72
C GLU A 142 16.82 1.44 -8.25
N GLY A 143 15.60 0.95 -8.11
CA GLY A 143 15.31 -0.44 -7.79
C GLY A 143 14.87 -1.25 -9.01
N GLU A 144 14.17 -2.34 -8.73
CA GLU A 144 13.72 -3.34 -9.70
C GLU A 144 12.32 -3.00 -10.28
N ILE A 145 11.56 -2.09 -9.66
CA ILE A 145 10.42 -1.44 -10.35
C ILE A 145 10.98 -0.48 -11.40
N GLY A 146 12.01 0.29 -11.01
CA GLY A 146 12.80 1.08 -11.93
C GLY A 146 12.07 2.29 -12.51
N GLU A 147 12.78 3.01 -13.37
CA GLU A 147 12.35 4.31 -13.90
C GLU A 147 11.06 4.22 -14.72
N ASP A 148 10.97 3.30 -15.68
CA ASP A 148 9.81 3.17 -16.58
C ASP A 148 8.53 2.83 -15.80
N GLY A 149 8.64 1.96 -14.79
CA GLY A 149 7.54 1.59 -13.90
C GLY A 149 7.07 2.75 -13.03
N MET A 150 8.02 3.43 -12.39
CA MET A 150 7.74 4.60 -11.54
C MET A 150 7.14 5.75 -12.33
N GLU A 151 7.68 6.07 -13.51
CA GLU A 151 7.14 7.09 -14.41
C GLU A 151 5.71 6.72 -14.81
N ARG A 152 5.44 5.47 -15.19
CA ARG A 152 4.08 5.07 -15.54
C ARG A 152 3.12 5.21 -14.38
N PHE A 153 3.49 4.74 -13.19
CA PHE A 153 2.66 4.75 -11.99
C PHE A 153 2.30 6.18 -11.57
N LEU A 154 3.29 7.07 -11.50
CA LEU A 154 3.12 8.49 -11.16
C LEU A 154 2.20 9.25 -12.11
N ASN A 155 2.13 8.80 -13.36
CA ASN A 155 1.32 9.40 -14.41
C ASN A 155 0.11 8.52 -14.79
N HIS A 156 -0.28 7.57 -13.94
CA HIS A 156 -1.48 6.77 -14.17
C HIS A 156 -2.73 7.67 -14.04
N PRO A 157 -3.60 7.73 -15.07
CA PRO A 157 -4.72 8.68 -15.09
C PRO A 157 -5.65 8.51 -13.88
N ASP A 158 -5.83 7.29 -13.41
CA ASP A 158 -6.69 6.98 -12.27
C ASP A 158 -6.04 7.23 -10.89
N LEU A 159 -4.74 7.55 -10.86
CA LEU A 159 -3.97 7.75 -9.62
C LEU A 159 -3.51 9.21 -9.43
N LEU A 160 -3.80 10.11 -10.37
CA LEU A 160 -3.26 11.48 -10.39
C LEU A 160 -3.54 12.28 -9.11
N ASP A 161 -4.71 12.06 -8.51
CA ASP A 161 -5.18 12.77 -7.32
C ASP A 161 -4.97 11.98 -6.02
N VAL A 162 -4.40 10.78 -6.09
CA VAL A 162 -4.11 9.96 -4.90
C VAL A 162 -2.87 10.51 -4.21
N PRO A 163 -2.93 10.85 -2.92
CA PRO A 163 -1.77 11.30 -2.16
C PRO A 163 -0.67 10.23 -2.09
N LEU A 164 0.58 10.69 -2.16
CA LEU A 164 1.77 9.83 -2.15
C LEU A 164 2.64 10.14 -0.92
N ALA A 165 3.13 9.11 -0.23
CA ALA A 165 4.21 9.22 0.76
C ALA A 165 5.40 8.37 0.37
N LEU A 166 6.60 8.79 0.80
CA LEU A 166 7.85 8.08 0.55
C LEU A 166 8.34 7.45 1.85
N GLU A 167 8.68 6.17 1.81
CA GLU A 167 9.34 5.43 2.90
C GLU A 167 10.70 4.88 2.44
N THR A 168 11.26 5.53 1.42
CA THR A 168 12.55 5.20 0.82
C THR A 168 13.71 5.32 1.82
N PRO A 169 14.81 4.57 1.65
CA PRO A 169 15.94 4.60 2.56
C PRO A 169 16.65 5.97 2.61
N THR A 170 17.44 6.19 3.66
CA THR A 170 18.40 7.32 3.76
C THR A 170 19.81 6.77 3.79
N GLU A 171 20.37 6.54 2.60
CA GLU A 171 21.69 5.94 2.38
C GLU A 171 22.38 6.58 1.17
N ASP A 172 23.68 6.32 1.01
CA ASP A 172 24.48 6.77 -0.15
C ASP A 172 24.38 8.27 -0.50
N GLY A 173 24.11 9.10 0.52
CA GLY A 173 23.96 10.56 0.36
C GLY A 173 22.60 11.01 -0.17
N LYS A 174 21.64 10.10 -0.34
CA LYS A 174 20.26 10.36 -0.74
C LYS A 174 19.33 10.26 0.47
N SER A 175 18.22 10.98 0.41
CA SER A 175 17.20 11.03 1.45
C SER A 175 15.84 11.37 0.82
N PHE A 176 14.82 11.61 1.64
CA PHE A 176 13.50 12.03 1.15
C PHE A 176 13.55 13.23 0.20
N ALA A 177 14.41 14.24 0.46
CA ALA A 177 14.49 15.41 -0.42
C ALA A 177 14.91 15.03 -1.85
N TRP A 178 15.87 14.12 -1.99
CA TRP A 178 16.31 13.63 -3.30
C TRP A 178 15.20 12.84 -4.00
N ASN A 179 14.51 11.95 -3.28
CA ASN A 179 13.41 11.17 -3.86
C ASN A 179 12.22 12.06 -4.25
N ILE A 180 11.91 13.12 -3.49
CA ILE A 180 10.87 14.09 -3.85
C ILE A 180 11.23 14.80 -5.16
N ASP A 181 12.48 15.22 -5.32
CA ASP A 181 12.93 15.83 -6.57
C ASP A 181 12.87 14.82 -7.72
N ARG A 182 13.25 13.55 -7.48
CA ARG A 182 13.12 12.48 -8.46
C ARG A 182 11.67 12.22 -8.88
N VAL A 183 10.73 12.19 -7.94
CA VAL A 183 9.29 12.08 -8.23
C VAL A 183 8.81 13.25 -9.09
N ARG A 184 9.27 14.47 -8.82
CA ARG A 184 8.93 15.65 -9.63
C ARG A 184 9.50 15.59 -11.04
N GLU A 185 10.67 14.99 -11.23
CA GLU A 185 11.27 14.78 -12.55
C GLU A 185 10.48 13.77 -13.39
N LEU A 186 9.98 12.70 -12.75
CA LEU A 186 9.23 11.63 -13.41
C LEU A 186 7.75 11.98 -13.63
N ARG A 187 7.18 12.90 -12.85
CA ARG A 187 5.79 13.33 -13.01
C ARG A 187 5.67 14.33 -14.16
N ALA A 188 4.81 14.03 -15.12
CA ALA A 188 4.46 14.94 -16.21
C ALA A 188 3.67 16.16 -15.68
N GLU A 189 3.77 17.29 -16.39
CA GLU A 189 3.07 18.55 -16.05
C GLU A 189 1.54 18.45 -16.10
#